data_AF-A0A2G9Q7Y4-F1
#
_entry.id   AF-A0A2G9Q7Y4-F1
#
_cell.length_a   1.000
_cell.length_b   1.000
_cell.length_c   1.000
_cell.angle_alpha   90.00
_cell.angle_beta   90.00
_cell.angle_gamma   90.00
#
_symmetry.space_group_name_H-M   'P 1'
#
loop_
_entity.id
_entity.type
_entity.pdbx_description
1 polymer ?
#
loop_
_entity_poly.entity_id
_entity_poly.type
_entity_poly.pdbx_seq_one_letter_code
_entity_poly.pdbx_strand_id
1 'polypeptide(L)'
;GGCIATIIDATVGTGIVHSIGPAMTANLNIDYQNPIPLGSTVIIDSQVEKVDGRKVYTSCQVRSHDDAVLHNKATALYITLKSGESEAQL
;
A
#
# COMPACT_ATOMS: atom_id res chain seq x y z
N GLY A 1 14.02 -1.01 8.13
CA GLY A 1 13.64 -0.64 6.76
C GLY A 1 12.75 -1.70 6.15
N GLY A 2 13.33 -2.80 5.64
CA GLY A 2 12.61 -3.84 4.89
C GLY A 2 11.30 -4.34 5.52
N CYS A 3 11.30 -4.73 6.80
CA CYS A 3 10.07 -5.18 7.46
C CYS A 3 8.95 -4.14 7.47
N ILE A 4 9.29 -2.85 7.60
CA ILE A 4 8.31 -1.75 7.54
C ILE A 4 7.75 -1.65 6.12
N ALA A 5 8.61 -1.72 5.10
CA ALA A 5 8.16 -1.75 3.70
C ALA A 5 7.23 -2.93 3.42
N THR A 6 7.54 -4.12 3.95
CA THR A 6 6.69 -5.31 3.82
C THR A 6 5.33 -5.13 4.47
N ILE A 7 5.26 -4.54 5.68
CA ILE A 7 3.98 -4.32 6.34
C ILE A 7 3.16 -3.26 5.60
N ILE A 8 3.78 -2.20 5.10
CA ILE A 8 3.10 -1.19 4.27
C ILE A 8 2.54 -1.85 3.00
N ASP A 9 3.37 -2.60 2.26
CA ASP A 9 2.95 -3.29 1.03
C ASP A 9 1.79 -4.28 1.28
N ALA A 10 1.89 -5.08 2.35
CA ALA A 10 0.85 -6.02 2.71
C ALA A 10 -0.46 -5.32 3.08
N THR A 11 -0.40 -4.22 3.83
CA THR A 11 -1.59 -3.46 4.27
C THR A 11 -2.27 -2.81 3.08
N VAL A 12 -1.52 -2.05 2.28
CA VAL A 12 -2.05 -1.32 1.12
C VAL A 12 -2.53 -2.30 0.05
N GLY A 13 -1.72 -3.32 -0.26
CA GLY A 13 -2.07 -4.35 -1.23
C GLY A 13 -3.33 -5.11 -0.83
N THR A 14 -3.45 -5.52 0.43
CA THR A 14 -4.67 -6.18 0.94
C THR A 14 -5.88 -5.27 0.84
N GLY A 15 -5.76 -3.99 1.21
CA GLY A 15 -6.83 -3.01 1.08
C GLY A 15 -7.31 -2.84 -0.36
N ILE A 16 -6.39 -2.80 -1.32
CA ILE A 16 -6.70 -2.71 -2.75
C ILE A 16 -7.37 -3.99 -3.25
N VAL A 17 -6.86 -5.16 -2.89
CA VAL A 17 -7.45 -6.45 -3.29
C VAL A 17 -8.90 -6.56 -2.81
N HIS A 18 -9.19 -6.11 -1.59
CA HIS A 18 -10.55 -6.15 -1.05
C HIS A 18 -11.47 -5.05 -1.62
N SER A 19 -10.94 -3.89 -1.98
CA SER A 19 -11.75 -2.74 -2.40
C SER A 19 -11.97 -2.65 -3.91
N ILE A 20 -10.99 -3.08 -4.71
CA ILE A 20 -10.95 -2.89 -6.17
C ILE A 20 -10.82 -4.23 -6.90
N GLY A 21 -10.12 -5.19 -6.30
CA GLY A 21 -9.89 -6.52 -6.89
C GLY A 21 -8.41 -6.83 -7.10
N PRO A 22 -8.08 -7.95 -7.77
CA PRO A 22 -6.71 -8.42 -7.90
C PRO A 22 -5.78 -7.37 -8.49
N ALA A 23 -4.71 -7.03 -7.78
CA ALA A 23 -3.73 -6.03 -8.19
C ALA A 23 -2.33 -6.40 -7.70
N MET A 24 -1.32 -5.85 -8.37
CA MET A 24 0.10 -6.03 -8.01
C MET A 24 0.79 -4.69 -7.84
N THR A 25 1.74 -4.63 -6.90
CA THR A 25 2.55 -3.44 -6.63
C THR A 25 3.46 -3.14 -7.81
N ALA A 26 3.33 -1.95 -8.40
CA ALA A 26 4.19 -1.48 -9.49
C ALA A 26 5.21 -0.44 -9.00
N ASN A 27 4.84 0.38 -8.01
CA ASN A 27 5.77 1.27 -7.33
C ASN A 27 5.41 1.37 -5.86
N LEU A 28 6.42 1.37 -5.00
CA LEU A 28 6.29 1.62 -3.58
C LEU A 28 7.39 2.59 -3.17
N ASN A 29 7.02 3.84 -2.90
CA ASN A 29 7.93 4.89 -2.44
C ASN A 29 7.67 5.16 -0.96
N ILE A 30 8.72 5.10 -0.13
CA ILE A 30 8.61 5.23 1.33
C ILE A 30 9.66 6.21 1.85
N ASP A 31 9.18 7.25 2.52
CA ASP A 31 10.00 8.22 3.24
C ASP A 31 10.03 7.84 4.73
N TYR A 32 11.20 7.37 5.18
CA TYR A 32 11.47 6.99 6.58
C TYR A 32 11.86 8.22 7.39
N GLN A 33 10.88 8.87 8.02
CA GLN A 33 11.09 10.12 8.76
C GLN A 33 11.64 9.87 10.17
N ASN A 34 11.12 8.87 10.87
CA ASN A 34 11.53 8.53 12.23
C ASN A 34 11.63 7.01 12.42
N PRO A 35 12.63 6.51 13.17
CA PRO A 35 12.75 5.09 13.46
C PRO A 35 11.54 4.59 14.27
N ILE A 36 11.11 3.35 14.03
CA ILE A 36 10.10 2.66 14.84
C ILE A 36 10.84 1.84 15.92
N PRO A 37 10.65 2.13 17.21
CA PRO A 37 11.24 1.34 18.28
C PRO A 37 10.74 -0.12 18.26
N LEU A 38 11.62 -1.09 18.51
CA LEU A 38 11.22 -2.49 18.64
C LEU A 38 10.27 -2.67 19.83
N GLY A 39 9.26 -3.53 19.67
CA GLY A 39 8.23 -3.76 20.68
C GLY A 39 7.18 -2.64 20.78
N SER A 40 7.27 -1.59 19.97
CA SER A 40 6.23 -0.56 19.89
C SER A 40 5.05 -0.99 19.02
N THR A 41 3.91 -0.32 19.20
CA THR A 41 2.73 -0.46 18.34
C THR A 41 2.58 0.80 17.48
N VAL A 42 2.30 0.60 16.20
CA VAL A 42 2.07 1.67 15.22
C VAL A 42 0.71 1.50 14.55
N ILE A 43 0.13 2.62 14.13
CA ILE A 43 -1.07 2.67 13.31
C ILE A 43 -0.64 2.90 11.87
N ILE A 44 -1.13 2.06 10.96
CA ILE A 44 -0.92 2.19 9.52
C ILE A 44 -2.26 2.59 8.92
N ASP A 45 -2.28 3.79 8.36
CA ASP A 45 -3.47 4.37 7.74
C ASP A 45 -3.20 4.52 6.26
N SER A 46 -4.05 3.93 5.43
CA SER A 46 -3.87 3.92 3.97
C SER A 46 -5.18 4.21 3.26
N GLN A 47 -5.09 4.95 2.17
CA GLN A 47 -6.23 5.38 1.39
C GLN A 47 -5.96 5.32 -0.10
N VAL A 48 -7.02 5.08 -0.87
CA VAL A 48 -6.99 5.19 -2.33
C VAL A 48 -7.20 6.64 -2.71
N GLU A 49 -6.23 7.22 -3.41
CA GLU A 49 -6.26 8.63 -3.84
C GLU A 49 -6.96 8.78 -5.19
N LYS A 50 -6.62 7.90 -6.14
CA LYS A 50 -7.10 7.98 -7.50
C LYS A 50 -7.07 6.60 -8.15
N VAL A 51 -8.10 6.31 -8.95
CA VAL A 51 -8.10 5.18 -9.89
C VAL A 51 -8.12 5.74 -11.31
N ASP A 52 -7.17 5.31 -12.14
CA ASP A 52 -7.00 5.74 -13.54
C ASP A 52 -6.85 4.50 -14.44
N GLY A 53 -7.98 4.00 -14.93
CA GLY A 53 -8.04 2.72 -15.65
C GLY A 53 -7.58 1.58 -14.75
N ARG A 54 -6.40 1.01 -15.05
CA ARG A 54 -5.79 -0.08 -14.26
C ARG A 54 -4.85 0.41 -13.15
N LYS A 55 -4.57 1.72 -13.10
CA LYS A 55 -3.65 2.31 -12.13
C LYS A 55 -4.41 2.71 -10.87
N VAL A 56 -4.01 2.18 -9.73
CA VAL A 56 -4.55 2.55 -8.42
C VAL A 56 -3.45 3.27 -7.65
N TYR A 57 -3.64 4.56 -7.44
CA TYR A 57 -2.74 5.41 -6.65
C TYR A 57 -3.21 5.43 -5.21
N THR A 58 -2.30 5.16 -4.28
CA THR A 58 -2.59 5.16 -2.85
C THR A 58 -1.57 5.97 -2.07
N SER A 59 -1.99 6.47 -0.92
CA SER A 59 -1.10 7.02 0.09
C SER A 59 -1.24 6.24 1.39
N CYS A 60 -0.19 6.28 2.20
CA CYS A 60 -0.12 5.59 3.47
C CYS A 60 0.73 6.40 4.46
N GLN A 61 0.34 6.37 5.73
CA GLN A 61 1.09 6.94 6.83
C GLN A 61 1.25 5.90 7.95
N VAL A 62 2.42 5.87 8.57
CA VAL A 62 2.70 5.03 9.74
C VAL A 62 2.96 5.96 10.92
N ARG A 63 2.09 5.89 11.92
CA ARG A 63 2.07 6.79 13.09
C ARG A 63 2.19 5.98 14.38
N SER A 64 2.71 6.58 15.45
CA SER A 64 2.66 5.96 16.77
C SER A 64 1.21 5.79 17.22
N HIS A 65 0.97 4.86 18.16
CA HIS A 65 -0.40 4.57 18.64
C HIS A 65 -1.15 5.78 19.25
N ASP A 66 -0.41 6.78 19.73
CA ASP A 66 -0.89 8.03 20.33
C ASP A 66 -0.92 9.19 19.31
N ASP A 67 -0.62 8.91 18.04
CA ASP A 67 -0.54 9.87 16.94
C ASP A 67 0.54 10.97 17.09
N ALA A 68 1.44 10.85 18.08
CA ALA A 68 2.43 11.87 18.37
C ALA A 68 3.60 11.88 17.38
N VAL A 69 3.94 10.74 16.78
CA VAL A 69 5.11 10.57 15.91
C VAL A 69 4.71 9.97 14.57
N LEU A 70 5.02 10.70 13.50
CA LEU A 70 4.95 10.18 12.14
C LEU A 70 6.25 9.46 11.80
N HIS A 71 6.20 8.13 11.70
CA HIS A 71 7.36 7.31 11.38
C HIS A 71 7.65 7.27 9.88
N ASN A 72 6.62 7.03 9.07
CA ASN A 72 6.79 6.86 7.62
C ASN A 72 5.65 7.53 6.86
N LYS A 73 5.97 8.09 5.70
CA LYS A 73 5.01 8.42 4.65
C LYS A 73 5.30 7.52 3.46
N ALA A 74 4.26 7.03 2.82
CA ALA A 74 4.41 6.21 1.64
C ALA A 74 3.37 6.57 0.59
N THR A 75 3.78 6.47 -0.66
CA THR A 75 2.87 6.48 -1.83
C THR A 75 3.09 5.19 -2.58
N ALA A 76 2.02 4.57 -3.06
CA ALA A 76 2.13 3.37 -3.86
C ALA A 76 1.26 3.45 -5.11
N LEU A 77 1.72 2.75 -6.14
CA LEU A 77 1.00 2.51 -7.37
C LEU A 77 0.81 1.01 -7.52
N TYR A 78 -0.44 0.61 -7.62
CA TYR A 78 -0.83 -0.76 -7.95
C TYR A 78 -1.44 -0.82 -9.34
N ILE A 79 -1.24 -1.95 -10.01
CA ILE A 79 -1.84 -2.24 -11.30
C ILE A 79 -2.84 -3.37 -11.14
N THR A 80 -4.11 -3.12 -11.48
CA THR A 80 -5.13 -4.17 -11.50
C THR A 80 -4.83 -5.20 -12.57
N LEU A 81 -4.99 -6.46 -12.20
CA LEU A 81 -4.83 -7.59 -13.09
C LEU A 81 -6.11 -7.73 -13.90
N LYS A 82 -5.97 -7.95 -15.21
CA LYS A 82 -7.11 -8.38 -16.01
C LYS A 82 -7.43 -9.81 -15.60
N SER A 83 -8.71 -10.10 -15.38
CA SER A 83 -9.20 -11.48 -15.45
C SER A 83 -8.71 -12.04 -16.78
N GLY A 84 -7.95 -13.13 -16.75
CA GLY A 84 -7.60 -13.84 -17.96
C GLY A 84 -8.87 -14.48 -18.53
N GLU A 85 -9.63 -13.74 -19.33
CA GLU A 85 -10.33 -14.38 -20.43
C GLU A 85 -9.23 -14.84 -21.39
N SER A 86 -9.05 -16.16 -21.46
CA SER A 86 -8.33 -16.76 -22.58
C SER A 86 -8.92 -16.19 -23.86
N GLU A 87 -8.08 -15.75 -24.79
CA GLU A 87 -8.45 -15.61 -26.20
C GLU A 87 -8.82 -17.00 -26.75
N ALA A 88 -9.99 -17.50 -26.36
CA ALA A 88 -10.63 -18.64 -26.97
C ALA A 88 -11.49 -18.11 -28.13
N GLN A 89 -10.87 -18.16 -29.31
CA GLN A 89 -11.48 -18.32 -30.64
C GLN A 89 -12.60 -17.34 -31.05
N LEU A 90 -12.32 -16.53 -32.07
CA LEU A 90 -12.88 -16.67 -33.43
C LEU A 90 -11.98 -15.96 -34.46
#